data_AF-A0A9Q8ZAC1-F1
#
_entry.id   AF-A0A9Q8ZAC1-F1
#
_cell.length_a   1.000
_cell.length_b   1.000
_cell.length_c   1.000
_cell.angle_alpha   90.00
_cell.angle_beta   90.00
_cell.angle_gamma   90.00
#
_symmetry.space_group_name_H-M   'P 1'
#
loop_
_entity.id
_entity.type
_entity.pdbx_description
1 polymer ?
#
loop_
_entity_poly.entity_id
_entity_poly.type
_entity_poly.pdbx_seq_one_letter_code
_entity_poly.pdbx_strand_id
1 'polypeptide(L)'
;MLSIQPSKPQKCTPNLLPARINHNGPVPSTSQYWKPTIDENGTKHAYFRGRHLHGTVLPLPENYTGAILTVTDKQLPQSRAQAQPDGDETMEDEEGESIPVEVKIAEKIGEFDEVVVWGHGGEVDAGQDMFVRGLKEWVGFAESMHLDGDKEVAADTKTEEEKKD
;
A
#
# COMPACT_ATOMS: atom_id res chain seq x y z
N MET A 1 -8.83 2.62 15.34
CA MET A 1 -7.63 1.97 14.74
C MET A 1 -8.07 0.85 13.80
N LEU A 2 -7.26 0.45 12.82
CA LEU A 2 -7.53 -0.71 11.96
C LEU A 2 -6.50 -1.80 12.18
N SER A 3 -6.96 -3.06 12.25
CA SER A 3 -6.08 -4.23 12.25
C SER A 3 -6.30 -5.01 10.98
N ILE A 4 -5.24 -5.17 10.18
CA ILE A 4 -5.29 -5.99 8.97
C ILE A 4 -5.18 -7.46 9.38
N GLN A 5 -6.19 -8.25 9.05
CA GLN A 5 -6.18 -9.70 9.27
C GLN A 5 -5.72 -10.43 7.99
N PRO A 6 -4.85 -11.44 8.11
CA PRO A 6 -4.46 -12.26 6.98
C PRO A 6 -5.68 -13.01 6.45
N SER A 7 -5.83 -13.00 5.13
CA SER A 7 -6.86 -13.73 4.40
C SER A 7 -6.19 -14.43 3.20
N LYS A 8 -6.96 -15.02 2.29
CA LYS A 8 -6.46 -15.51 1.00
C LYS A 8 -6.72 -14.45 -0.09
N PRO A 9 -5.86 -13.43 -0.23
CA PRO A 9 -6.09 -12.36 -1.20
C PRO A 9 -5.94 -12.87 -2.63
N GLN A 10 -6.77 -12.34 -3.53
CA GLN A 10 -6.65 -12.59 -4.96
C GLN A 10 -5.71 -11.57 -5.61
N LYS A 11 -4.85 -12.03 -6.52
CA LYS A 11 -4.05 -11.13 -7.35
C LYS A 11 -4.94 -10.40 -8.35
N CYS A 12 -4.74 -9.10 -8.48
CA CYS A 12 -5.52 -8.24 -9.36
C CYS A 12 -4.68 -7.05 -9.85
N THR A 13 -5.21 -6.30 -10.81
CA THR A 13 -4.59 -5.07 -11.31
C THR A 13 -5.59 -3.92 -11.22
N PRO A 14 -5.38 -2.95 -10.31
CA PRO A 14 -6.19 -1.75 -10.22
C PRO A 14 -6.10 -0.90 -11.50
N ASN A 15 -7.23 -0.37 -11.95
CA ASN A 15 -7.32 0.51 -13.12
C ASN A 15 -7.81 1.89 -12.65
N LEU A 16 -6.93 2.90 -12.72
CA LEU A 16 -7.25 4.28 -12.37
C LEU A 16 -7.78 5.00 -13.62
N LEU A 17 -9.09 5.20 -13.66
CA LEU A 17 -9.77 5.80 -14.82
C LEU A 17 -9.80 7.34 -14.72
N PRO A 18 -9.72 8.08 -15.84
CA PRO A 18 -9.82 9.54 -15.86
C PRO A 18 -11.29 9.99 -15.82
N ALA A 19 -12.10 9.34 -14.99
CA ALA A 19 -13.53 9.58 -14.86
C ALA A 19 -14.06 9.12 -13.50
N ARG A 20 -15.07 9.82 -13.00
CA ARG A 20 -15.79 9.42 -11.79
C ARG A 20 -16.94 8.48 -12.14
N ILE A 21 -16.97 7.31 -11.52
CA ILE A 21 -18.09 6.37 -11.59
C ILE A 21 -18.87 6.46 -10.28
N ASN A 22 -20.15 6.84 -10.34
CA ASN A 22 -20.98 6.98 -9.15
C ASN A 22 -21.40 5.62 -8.54
N HIS A 23 -21.44 4.57 -9.36
CA HIS A 23 -21.75 3.23 -8.90
C HIS A 23 -20.56 2.63 -8.15
N ASN A 24 -20.79 2.19 -6.92
CA ASN A 24 -19.84 1.41 -6.14
C ASN A 24 -20.39 0.00 -5.94
N GLY A 25 -19.71 -1.01 -6.49
CA GLY A 25 -20.11 -2.40 -6.38
C GLY A 25 -19.67 -3.25 -7.58
N PRO A 26 -19.96 -4.56 -7.54
CA PRO A 26 -19.61 -5.49 -8.62
C PRO A 26 -20.24 -5.12 -9.96
N VAL A 27 -19.50 -5.35 -11.05
CA VAL A 27 -19.99 -5.19 -12.42
C VAL A 27 -20.05 -6.57 -13.09
N PRO A 28 -21.25 -7.09 -13.42
CA PRO A 28 -21.45 -8.50 -13.79
C PRO A 28 -20.78 -8.93 -15.09
N SER A 29 -20.53 -8.00 -16.02
CA SER A 29 -19.99 -8.31 -17.36
C SER A 29 -18.72 -7.53 -17.68
N THR A 30 -17.84 -7.36 -16.69
CA THR A 30 -16.61 -6.57 -16.85
C THR A 30 -15.76 -7.07 -18.02
N SER A 31 -15.62 -8.38 -18.19
CA SER A 31 -14.83 -8.98 -19.28
C SER A 31 -15.41 -8.69 -20.67
N GLN A 32 -16.69 -8.35 -20.80
CA GLN A 32 -17.30 -8.00 -22.08
C GLN A 32 -17.02 -6.55 -22.47
N TYR A 33 -17.08 -5.64 -21.49
CA TYR A 33 -17.03 -4.19 -21.72
C TYR A 33 -15.64 -3.58 -21.49
N TRP A 34 -14.77 -4.26 -20.75
CA TRP A 34 -13.43 -3.80 -20.42
C TRP A 34 -12.41 -4.84 -20.91
N LYS A 35 -11.81 -4.55 -22.06
CA LYS A 35 -10.78 -5.40 -22.69
C LYS A 35 -9.58 -4.55 -23.11
N PRO A 36 -8.68 -4.21 -22.17
CA PRO A 36 -7.41 -3.59 -22.51
C PRO A 36 -6.65 -4.44 -23.54
N THR A 37 -6.17 -3.80 -24.60
CA THR A 37 -5.26 -4.37 -25.60
C THR A 37 -3.89 -3.72 -25.45
N ILE A 38 -2.84 -4.35 -25.96
CA ILE A 38 -1.48 -3.81 -25.93
C ILE A 38 -1.07 -3.60 -27.38
N ASP A 39 -0.55 -2.42 -27.70
CA ASP A 39 0.00 -2.13 -29.03
C ASP A 39 1.45 -2.64 -29.19
N GLU A 40 2.03 -2.43 -30.37
CA GLU A 40 3.41 -2.81 -30.67
C GLU A 40 4.45 -2.03 -29.82
N ASN A 41 4.07 -0.86 -29.29
CA ASN A 41 4.92 -0.02 -28.46
C ASN A 41 4.83 -0.41 -26.97
N GLY A 42 3.95 -1.35 -26.60
CA GLY A 42 3.72 -1.76 -25.21
C GLY A 42 2.70 -0.90 -24.45
N THR A 43 2.07 0.08 -25.12
CA THR A 43 1.04 0.95 -24.54
C THR A 43 -0.29 0.21 -24.47
N LYS A 44 -0.97 0.29 -23.32
CA LYS A 44 -2.30 -0.32 -23.17
C LYS A 44 -3.36 0.59 -23.78
N HIS A 45 -4.33 0.02 -24.49
CA HIS A 45 -5.48 0.74 -25.03
C HIS A 45 -6.79 0.12 -24.57
N ALA A 46 -7.73 0.96 -24.15
CA ALA A 46 -9.09 0.55 -23.82
C ALA A 46 -10.08 1.60 -24.29
N TYR A 47 -11.34 1.20 -24.45
CA TYR A 47 -12.44 2.10 -24.76
C TYR A 47 -13.44 2.09 -23.62
N PHE A 48 -13.71 3.26 -23.05
CA PHE A 48 -14.71 3.42 -22.00
C PHE A 48 -15.73 4.47 -22.43
N ARG A 49 -17.01 4.08 -22.50
CA ARG A 49 -18.11 4.97 -22.93
C ARG A 49 -17.83 5.65 -24.30
N GLY A 50 -17.20 4.93 -25.22
CA GLY A 50 -16.82 5.44 -26.55
C GLY A 50 -15.59 6.34 -26.58
N ARG A 51 -14.92 6.55 -25.45
CA ARG A 51 -13.67 7.34 -25.36
C ARG A 51 -12.47 6.41 -25.37
N HIS A 52 -11.48 6.73 -26.19
CA HIS A 52 -10.22 6.00 -26.26
C HIS A 52 -9.32 6.42 -25.10
N LEU A 53 -8.83 5.42 -24.37
CA LEU A 53 -7.95 5.58 -23.23
C LEU A 53 -6.60 4.93 -23.53
N HIS A 54 -5.53 5.60 -23.10
CA HIS A 54 -4.16 5.09 -23.13
C HIS A 54 -3.74 4.77 -21.69
N GLY A 55 -3.33 3.53 -21.47
CA GLY A 55 -2.97 3.01 -20.17
C GLY A 55 -1.45 2.99 -20.01
N THR A 56 -0.98 3.70 -19.00
CA THR A 56 0.41 3.68 -18.54
C THR A 56 0.51 2.71 -17.38
N VAL A 57 1.30 1.64 -17.54
CA VAL A 57 1.56 0.67 -16.47
C VAL A 57 2.55 1.28 -15.49
N LEU A 58 2.20 1.22 -14.21
CA LEU A 58 2.98 1.79 -13.13
C LEU A 58 3.25 0.69 -12.09
N PRO A 59 4.44 0.07 -12.11
CA PRO A 59 4.82 -0.90 -11.10
C PRO A 59 4.97 -0.23 -9.74
N LEU A 60 4.67 -0.97 -8.68
CA LEU A 60 4.97 -0.53 -7.33
C LEU A 60 6.50 -0.52 -7.09
N PRO A 61 7.00 0.36 -6.20
CA PRO A 61 8.42 0.37 -5.84
C PRO A 61 8.86 -0.96 -5.22
N GLU A 62 10.16 -1.23 -5.28
CA GLU A 62 10.75 -2.44 -4.70
C GLU A 62 10.42 -2.54 -3.22
N ASN A 63 10.12 -3.76 -2.74
CA ASN A 63 9.70 -4.05 -1.36
C ASN A 63 8.31 -3.54 -0.96
N TYR A 64 7.52 -2.96 -1.87
CA TYR A 64 6.13 -2.59 -1.63
C TYR A 64 5.16 -3.60 -2.24
N THR A 65 4.05 -3.83 -1.54
CA THR A 65 2.94 -4.66 -2.03
C THR A 65 1.64 -3.90 -1.89
N GLY A 66 0.86 -3.85 -2.97
CA GLY A 66 -0.48 -3.28 -2.97
C GLY A 66 -1.46 -4.22 -2.27
N ALA A 67 -2.34 -3.65 -1.46
CA ALA A 67 -3.37 -4.41 -0.74
C ALA A 67 -4.75 -3.77 -0.95
N ILE A 68 -5.75 -4.61 -1.23
CA ILE A 68 -7.16 -4.21 -1.22
C ILE A 68 -7.76 -4.69 0.09
N LEU A 69 -8.28 -3.75 0.88
CA LEU A 69 -8.83 -3.99 2.20
C LEU A 69 -10.34 -3.77 2.21
N THR A 70 -11.07 -4.69 2.82
CA THR A 70 -12.48 -4.51 3.18
C THR A 70 -12.54 -4.25 4.67
N VAL A 71 -12.94 -3.03 5.06
CA VAL A 71 -13.15 -2.70 6.48
C VAL A 71 -14.45 -3.35 6.92
N THR A 72 -14.37 -4.18 7.96
CA THR A 72 -15.52 -4.86 8.55
C THR A 72 -16.01 -4.12 9.80
N ASP A 73 -17.25 -4.39 10.21
CA ASP A 73 -17.80 -3.89 11.48
C ASP A 73 -17.33 -4.70 12.70
N LYS A 74 -16.53 -5.75 12.50
CA LYS A 74 -15.99 -6.57 13.59
C LYS A 74 -14.91 -5.79 14.33
N GLN A 75 -14.99 -5.79 15.65
CA GLN A 75 -13.95 -5.24 16.52
C GLN A 75 -12.98 -6.34 16.96
N LEU A 76 -11.70 -5.98 17.08
CA LEU A 76 -10.69 -6.87 17.66
C LEU A 76 -10.97 -7.00 19.16
N PRO A 77 -11.02 -8.22 19.74
CA PRO A 77 -11.19 -8.37 21.18
C PRO A 77 -10.00 -7.74 21.89
N GLN A 78 -10.22 -6.68 22.67
CA GLN A 78 -9.20 -6.15 23.56
C GLN A 78 -9.04 -7.13 24.73
N SER A 79 -7.89 -7.80 24.83
CA SER A 79 -7.59 -8.60 26.00
C SER A 79 -7.41 -7.66 27.20
N ARG A 80 -8.40 -7.61 28.09
CA ARG A 80 -8.24 -7.07 29.44
C ARG A 80 -7.41 -8.05 30.27
N ALA A 81 -6.17 -8.30 29.88
CA ALA A 81 -5.24 -9.17 30.59
C ALA A 81 -4.24 -8.30 31.36
N GLN A 82 -4.74 -7.63 32.41
CA GLN A 82 -4.00 -7.22 33.61
C GLN A 82 -4.98 -6.49 34.55
N ALA A 83 -5.77 -7.29 35.26
CA ALA A 83 -6.40 -6.88 36.51
C ALA A 83 -6.57 -8.16 37.34
N GLN A 84 -5.44 -8.69 37.81
CA GLN A 84 -5.45 -9.59 38.95
C GLN A 84 -5.23 -8.72 40.19
N PRO A 85 -6.13 -8.75 41.19
CA PRO A 85 -5.90 -8.07 42.45
C PRO A 85 -5.11 -9.01 43.35
N ASP A 86 -3.82 -8.76 43.53
CA ASP A 86 -3.11 -9.26 44.69
C ASP A 86 -2.32 -8.09 45.29
N GLY A 87 -2.62 -7.83 46.56
CA GLY A 87 -2.44 -6.54 47.20
C GLY A 87 -1.00 -6.15 47.52
N ASP A 88 -0.76 -4.85 47.55
CA ASP A 88 -0.36 -4.13 48.76
C ASP A 88 -0.66 -2.63 48.54
N GLU A 89 -1.01 -1.93 49.62
CA GLU A 89 -1.39 -0.53 49.61
C GLU A 89 -0.19 0.38 49.29
N THR A 90 -0.33 1.29 48.32
CA THR A 90 0.02 2.74 48.39
C THR A 90 0.23 3.34 47.00
N MET A 91 -0.08 4.64 46.91
CA MET A 91 0.16 5.60 45.81
C MET A 91 -1.09 5.93 44.98
N GLU A 92 -1.74 7.03 45.39
CA GLU A 92 -2.64 7.85 44.59
C GLU A 92 -1.86 8.39 43.39
N ASP A 93 -2.07 7.85 42.19
CA ASP A 93 -1.64 8.48 40.95
C ASP A 93 -2.82 8.50 39.96
N GLU A 94 -3.05 9.70 39.43
CA GLU A 94 -4.13 10.19 38.57
C GLU A 94 -4.81 9.14 37.66
N GLU A 95 -6.13 8.98 37.84
CA GLU A 95 -7.05 8.29 36.93
C GLU A 95 -7.10 8.99 35.55
N GLY A 96 -6.08 8.75 34.73
CA GLY A 96 -6.22 8.87 33.29
C GLY A 96 -7.03 7.68 32.79
N GLU A 97 -8.37 7.83 32.68
CA GLU A 97 -9.21 6.87 31.97
C GLU A 97 -8.61 6.64 30.56
N SER A 98 -7.88 5.54 30.39
CA SER A 98 -7.37 5.14 29.09
C SER A 98 -8.57 4.77 28.24
N ILE A 99 -9.06 5.71 27.42
CA ILE A 99 -10.19 5.49 26.51
C ILE A 99 -9.84 4.27 25.65
N PRO A 100 -10.59 3.16 25.74
CA PRO A 100 -10.28 1.96 24.98
C PRO A 100 -10.33 2.30 23.48
N VAL A 101 -9.18 2.22 22.81
CA VAL A 101 -9.08 2.52 21.38
C VAL A 101 -9.79 1.42 20.60
N GLU A 102 -10.98 1.70 20.07
CA GLU A 102 -11.70 0.75 19.22
C GLU A 102 -10.87 0.38 17.98
N VAL A 103 -10.55 -0.91 17.86
CA VAL A 103 -9.80 -1.47 16.72
C VAL A 103 -10.77 -2.24 15.83
N LYS A 104 -11.07 -1.72 14.64
CA LYS A 104 -11.87 -2.44 13.63
C LYS A 104 -11.00 -3.37 12.80
N ILE A 105 -11.56 -4.49 12.36
CA ILE A 105 -10.87 -5.47 11.55
C ILE A 105 -11.00 -5.10 10.06
N ALA A 106 -9.87 -5.07 9.36
CA ALA A 106 -9.80 -4.96 7.91
C ALA A 106 -9.33 -6.29 7.31
N GLU A 107 -10.14 -6.87 6.43
CA GLU A 107 -9.81 -8.13 5.75
C GLU A 107 -9.09 -7.82 4.42
N LYS A 108 -7.91 -8.42 4.21
CA LYS A 108 -7.14 -8.27 2.96
C LYS A 108 -7.73 -9.14 1.85
N ILE A 109 -8.54 -8.56 0.96
CA ILE A 109 -9.26 -9.31 -0.08
C ILE A 109 -8.49 -9.42 -1.40
N GLY A 110 -7.49 -8.55 -1.61
CA GLY A 110 -6.72 -8.53 -2.85
C GLY A 110 -5.30 -8.02 -2.68
N GLU A 111 -4.47 -8.36 -3.65
CA GLU A 111 -3.08 -7.93 -3.77
C GLU A 111 -2.78 -7.51 -5.20
N PHE A 112 -1.87 -6.55 -5.35
CA PHE A 112 -1.41 -6.10 -6.67
C PHE A 112 0.03 -5.61 -6.57
N ASP A 113 0.76 -5.76 -7.68
CA ASP A 113 2.17 -5.39 -7.80
C ASP A 113 2.36 -4.20 -8.77
N GLU A 114 1.30 -3.82 -9.47
CA GLU A 114 1.25 -2.71 -10.41
C GLU A 114 -0.15 -2.08 -10.44
N VAL A 115 -0.22 -0.83 -10.90
CA VAL A 115 -1.48 -0.14 -11.21
C VAL A 115 -1.43 0.36 -12.66
N VAL A 116 -2.59 0.46 -13.32
CA VAL A 116 -2.66 1.07 -14.65
C VAL A 116 -3.36 2.42 -14.54
N VAL A 117 -2.65 3.48 -14.91
CA VAL A 117 -3.19 4.84 -14.96
C VAL A 117 -3.66 5.11 -16.39
N TRP A 118 -4.93 5.49 -16.55
CA TRP A 118 -5.54 5.70 -17.86
C TRP A 118 -5.67 7.19 -18.17
N GLY A 119 -5.06 7.63 -19.28
CA GLY A 119 -5.17 8.96 -19.85
C GLY A 119 -6.19 9.01 -20.99
N HIS A 120 -6.89 10.14 -21.15
CA HIS A 120 -7.80 10.36 -22.27
C HIS A 120 -7.10 11.16 -23.38
N GLY A 121 -7.09 10.63 -24.60
CA GLY A 121 -6.52 11.30 -25.77
C GLY A 121 -4.99 11.24 -25.89
N GLY A 122 -4.33 10.50 -24.99
CA GLY A 122 -2.89 10.27 -25.00
C GLY A 122 -2.43 9.59 -23.71
N GLU A 123 -1.15 9.21 -23.68
CA GLU A 123 -0.50 8.69 -22.49
C GLU A 123 -0.49 9.71 -21.36
N VAL A 124 -0.41 9.19 -20.14
CA VAL A 124 -0.33 10.01 -18.94
C VAL A 124 1.04 10.68 -18.87
N ASP A 125 1.08 12.00 -18.71
CA ASP A 125 2.34 12.72 -18.50
C ASP A 125 2.90 12.39 -17.12
N ALA A 126 4.01 11.64 -17.11
CA ALA A 126 4.67 11.19 -15.90
C ALA A 126 5.14 12.34 -14.99
N GLY A 127 5.43 13.52 -15.56
CA GLY A 127 5.90 14.69 -14.81
C GLY A 127 4.78 15.55 -14.20
N GLN A 128 3.51 15.29 -14.52
CA GLN A 128 2.37 16.06 -14.03
C GLN A 128 1.32 15.19 -13.32
N ASP A 129 1.23 13.90 -13.65
CA ASP A 129 0.23 13.02 -13.06
C ASP A 129 0.50 12.70 -11.59
N MET A 130 -0.52 12.89 -10.76
CA MET A 130 -0.39 12.74 -9.31
C MET A 130 -0.11 11.31 -8.86
N PHE A 131 -0.59 10.29 -9.59
CA PHE A 131 -0.37 8.89 -9.21
C PHE A 131 1.04 8.45 -9.63
N VAL A 132 1.47 8.83 -10.84
CA VAL A 132 2.82 8.53 -11.31
C VAL A 132 3.86 9.18 -10.40
N ARG A 133 3.70 10.46 -10.09
CA ARG A 133 4.62 11.18 -9.17
C ARG A 133 4.51 10.68 -7.75
N GLY A 134 3.29 10.42 -7.27
CA GLY A 134 3.08 9.87 -5.93
C GLY A 134 3.80 8.54 -5.73
N LEU A 135 3.76 7.66 -6.72
CA LEU A 135 4.38 6.34 -6.60
C LEU A 135 5.88 6.33 -6.92
N LYS A 136 6.34 7.12 -7.90
CA LYS A 136 7.76 7.16 -8.30
C LYS A 136 8.61 8.11 -7.47
N GLU A 137 8.09 9.29 -7.16
CA GLU A 137 8.86 10.35 -6.48
C GLU A 137 8.61 10.31 -4.99
N TRP A 138 7.34 10.34 -4.57
CA TRP A 138 6.99 10.54 -3.17
C TRP A 138 7.31 9.33 -2.29
N VAL A 139 7.06 8.09 -2.75
CA VAL A 139 7.37 6.90 -1.94
C VAL A 139 8.87 6.80 -1.63
N GLY A 140 9.75 6.95 -2.63
CA GLY A 140 11.20 6.93 -2.39
C GLY A 140 11.72 8.10 -1.57
N PHE A 141 11.11 9.29 -1.73
CA PHE A 141 11.41 10.44 -0.88
C PHE A 141 11.01 10.19 0.58
N ALA A 142 9.81 9.66 0.81
CA ALA A 142 9.33 9.33 2.14
C ALA A 142 10.19 8.25 2.81
N GLU A 143 10.61 7.23 2.06
CA GLU A 143 11.57 6.23 2.52
C GLU A 143 12.88 6.92 2.97
N SER A 144 13.47 7.74 2.12
CA SER A 144 14.72 8.44 2.43
C SER A 144 14.65 9.36 3.66
N MET A 145 13.49 9.98 3.92
CA MET A 145 13.31 10.86 5.08
C MET A 145 13.14 10.11 6.41
N HIS A 146 12.58 8.90 6.37
CA HIS A 146 12.24 8.14 7.59
C HIS A 146 13.13 6.91 7.80
N LEU A 147 14.12 6.69 6.94
CA LEU A 147 15.21 5.77 7.22
C LEU A 147 16.07 6.39 8.32
N ASP A 148 16.01 5.82 9.52
CA ASP A 148 16.92 6.15 10.61
C ASP A 148 18.36 5.90 10.11
N GLY A 149 19.23 6.89 10.29
CA GLY A 149 20.57 6.94 9.71
C GLY A 149 21.56 5.94 10.29
N ASP A 150 21.31 4.65 10.21
CA ASP A 150 22.22 3.60 10.67
C ASP A 150 23.11 3.12 9.53
N LYS A 151 24.11 3.95 9.23
CA LYS A 151 25.41 3.47 8.74
C LYS A 151 26.51 4.21 9.46
N GLU A 152 26.74 3.83 10.73
CA GLU A 152 28.10 3.87 11.24
C GLU A 152 28.96 3.02 10.30
N VAL A 153 29.84 3.69 9.57
CA VAL A 153 30.86 3.07 8.74
C VAL A 153 31.73 2.25 9.68
N ALA A 154 31.53 0.93 9.67
CA ALA A 154 32.40 -0.01 10.36
C ALA A 154 33.84 0.28 9.91
N ALA A 155 34.66 0.68 10.87
CA ALA A 155 36.05 1.03 10.70
C ALA A 155 36.82 -0.11 10.00
N ASP A 156 37.46 0.23 8.88
CA ASP A 156 38.60 -0.50 8.35
C ASP A 156 39.69 -0.56 9.44
N THR A 157 39.81 -1.69 10.12
CA THR A 157 41.03 -2.02 10.86
C THR A 157 41.23 -3.53 10.92
N LYS A 158 42.46 -3.95 10.54
CA LYS A 158 43.10 -5.29 10.52
C LYS A 158 43.09 -5.96 9.13
N THR A 159 44.22 -6.33 8.53
CA THR A 159 45.47 -6.85 9.13
C THR A 159 46.68 -6.64 8.19
N GLU A 160 47.73 -6.00 8.72
CA GLU A 160 49.13 -6.17 8.33
C GLU A 160 49.67 -7.45 9.03
N GLU A 161 50.62 -8.17 8.41
CA GLU A 161 51.17 -9.53 8.71
C GLU A 161 50.56 -10.60 7.76
N GLU A 162 51.25 -11.14 6.75
CA GLU A 162 52.51 -11.88 6.78
C GLU A 162 53.20 -11.79 5.39
N LYS A 163 54.49 -11.41 5.35
CA LYS A 163 55.39 -11.88 4.29
C LYS A 163 56.80 -12.02 4.83
N LYS A 164 57.08 -13.20 5.38
CA LYS A 164 58.42 -13.73 5.56
C LYS A 164 58.40 -15.16 5.05
N ASP A 165 58.86 -15.33 3.82
CA ASP A 165 59.90 -16.29 3.40
C ASP A 165 60.20 -16.12 1.90
#